data_AF-A0A379S3W6-F1
#
_entry.id   AF-A0A379S3W6-F1
#
_cell.length_a   1.000
_cell.length_b   1.000
_cell.length_c   1.000
_cell.angle_alpha   90.00
_cell.angle_beta   90.00
_cell.angle_gamma   90.00
#
_symmetry.space_group_name_H-M   'P 1'
#
loop_
_entity.id
_entity.type
_entity.pdbx_description
1 polymer ?
#
loop_
_entity_poly.entity_id
_entity_poly.type
_entity_poly.pdbx_seq_one_letter_code
_entity_poly.pdbx_strand_id
1 'polypeptide(L)'
;MTTLLNPYFGEFGGMYVPQILMPALSRLEEAFVQRAKDPEFQAQFADLLKNYAGRPTALTKCQNITAGTRTTLYLKREDLLHGGAPQNQSGTGSGSAG
;
A
#
# COMPACT_ATOMS: atom_id res chain seq x y z
N MET A 1 21.61 17.30 1.03
CA MET A 1 21.17 15.92 0.72
C MET A 1 20.07 16.01 -0.31
N THR A 2 20.10 15.15 -1.31
CA THR A 2 19.14 15.16 -2.43
C THR A 2 18.25 13.93 -2.31
N THR A 3 16.94 14.10 -2.30
CA THR A 3 15.97 12.99 -2.35
C THR A 3 15.60 12.70 -3.80
N LEU A 4 15.24 11.46 -4.10
CA LEU A 4 14.79 11.05 -5.45
C LEU A 4 13.33 11.42 -5.70
N LEU A 5 12.52 11.46 -4.64
CA LEU A 5 11.12 11.84 -4.65
C LEU A 5 10.93 13.14 -3.86
N ASN A 6 9.83 13.84 -4.14
CA ASN A 6 9.46 15.00 -3.35
C ASN A 6 8.99 14.53 -1.96
N PRO A 7 9.68 14.91 -0.86
CA PRO A 7 9.29 14.47 0.48
C PRO A 7 8.08 15.25 1.03
N TYR A 8 7.61 16.29 0.34
CA TYR A 8 6.48 17.12 0.75
C TYR A 8 5.26 16.95 -0.17
N PHE A 9 4.08 16.99 0.45
CA PHE A 9 2.77 17.15 -0.18
C PHE A 9 2.22 18.54 0.18
N GLY A 10 2.54 19.55 -0.63
CA GLY A 10 2.29 20.94 -0.29
C GLY A 10 3.18 21.38 0.88
N GLU A 11 2.59 21.87 1.95
CA GLU A 11 3.31 22.27 3.18
C GLU A 11 3.55 21.13 4.16
N PHE A 12 2.88 19.99 3.98
CA PHE A 12 2.94 18.84 4.89
C PHE A 12 3.90 17.76 4.38
N GLY A 13 4.61 17.07 5.28
CA GLY A 13 5.57 16.02 4.92
C GLY A 13 6.97 16.32 5.44
N GLY A 14 7.99 16.04 4.64
CA GLY A 14 9.40 16.21 5.02
C GLY A 14 9.97 15.03 5.82
N MET A 15 11.23 15.18 6.26
CA MET A 15 11.98 14.14 6.97
C MET A 15 12.53 14.71 8.29
N TYR A 16 11.66 14.85 9.30
CA TYR A 16 12.00 15.40 10.61
C TYR A 16 12.51 14.32 11.56
N VAL A 17 13.69 13.77 11.28
CA VAL A 17 14.32 12.70 12.07
C VAL A 17 15.75 13.08 12.49
N PRO A 18 16.33 12.43 13.52
CA PRO A 18 17.74 12.58 13.84
C PRO A 18 18.65 12.33 12.63
N GLN A 19 19.74 13.11 12.52
CA GLN A 19 20.68 13.05 11.39
C GLN A 19 21.25 11.63 11.15
N ILE A 20 21.39 10.83 12.21
CA ILE A 20 21.87 9.45 12.14
C ILE A 20 20.94 8.52 11.34
N LEU A 21 19.65 8.85 11.22
CA LEU A 21 18.67 8.07 10.46
C LEU A 21 18.58 8.48 8.99
N MET A 22 19.12 9.65 8.62
CA MET A 22 19.08 10.14 7.23
C MET A 22 19.65 9.13 6.21
N PRO A 23 20.81 8.47 6.46
CA PRO A 23 21.34 7.48 5.52
C PRO A 23 20.48 6.22 5.38
N ALA A 24 19.69 5.87 6.39
CA ALA A 24 18.77 4.74 6.32
C ALA A 24 17.56 5.08 5.45
N LEU A 25 17.03 6.30 5.59
CA LEU A 25 15.91 6.77 4.78
C LEU A 25 16.28 6.95 3.30
N SER A 26 17.48 7.46 3.00
CA SER A 26 17.97 7.55 1.62
C SER A 26 18.10 6.17 0.97
N ARG A 27 18.66 5.18 1.69
CA ARG A 27 18.74 3.80 1.19
C ARG A 27 17.38 3.17 0.94
N LEU A 28 16.40 3.45 1.81
CA LEU A 28 15.03 2.98 1.64
C LEU A 28 14.37 3.62 0.41
N GLU A 29 14.53 4.92 0.21
CA GLU A 29 14.01 5.64 -0.96
C GLU A 29 14.61 5.08 -2.26
N GLU A 30 15.93 4.91 -2.31
CA GLU A 30 16.62 4.32 -3.47
C GLU A 30 16.11 2.92 -3.79
N ALA A 31 16.04 2.03 -2.80
CA ALA A 31 15.53 0.68 -2.97
C ALA A 31 14.06 0.67 -3.43
N PHE A 32 13.23 1.53 -2.85
CA PHE A 32 11.83 1.66 -3.24
C PHE A 32 11.70 2.12 -4.70
N VAL A 33 12.41 3.18 -5.11
CA VAL A 33 12.35 3.71 -6.48
C VAL A 33 12.83 2.67 -7.50
N GLN A 34 13.85 1.89 -7.15
CA GLN A 34 14.36 0.81 -8.00
C GLN A 34 13.32 -0.32 -8.14
N ARG A 35 12.80 -0.84 -7.01
CA ARG A 35 11.85 -1.97 -7.02
C ARG A 35 10.48 -1.59 -7.55
N ALA A 36 10.06 -0.34 -7.40
CA ALA A 36 8.82 0.16 -8.00
C ALA A 36 8.84 0.10 -9.54
N LYS A 37 10.03 0.17 -10.16
CA LYS A 37 10.20 0.09 -11.61
C LYS A 37 10.54 -1.31 -12.12
N ASP A 38 10.82 -2.25 -11.22
CA ASP A 38 11.19 -3.62 -11.55
C ASP A 38 9.95 -4.47 -11.88
N PRO A 39 9.77 -4.92 -13.13
CA PRO A 39 8.61 -5.73 -13.53
C PRO A 39 8.53 -7.06 -12.78
N GLU A 40 9.66 -7.66 -12.41
CA GLU A 40 9.68 -8.94 -11.69
C GLU A 40 9.15 -8.74 -10.27
N PHE A 41 9.61 -7.68 -9.59
CA PHE A 41 9.09 -7.31 -8.28
C PHE A 41 7.59 -7.01 -8.32
N GLN A 42 7.12 -6.27 -9.33
CA GLN A 42 5.68 -6.00 -9.49
C GLN A 42 4.88 -7.29 -9.73
N ALA A 43 5.41 -8.24 -10.51
CA ALA A 43 4.76 -9.52 -10.76
C ALA A 43 4.65 -10.37 -9.48
N GLN A 44 5.75 -10.48 -8.72
CA GLN A 44 5.77 -11.20 -7.44
C GLN A 44 4.83 -10.55 -6.42
N PHE A 45 4.82 -9.22 -6.33
CA PHE A 45 3.93 -8.49 -5.43
C PHE A 45 2.45 -8.67 -5.82
N ALA A 46 2.13 -8.61 -7.11
CA ALA A 46 0.78 -8.87 -7.61
C ALA A 46 0.33 -10.32 -7.34
N ASP A 47 1.24 -11.29 -7.47
CA ASP A 47 0.98 -12.69 -7.16
C ASP A 47 0.67 -12.89 -5.68
N LEU A 48 1.47 -12.31 -4.78
CA LEU A 48 1.20 -12.32 -3.34
C LEU A 48 -0.14 -11.67 -3.00
N LEU A 49 -0.43 -10.51 -3.59
CA LEU A 49 -1.72 -9.83 -3.39
C LEU A 49 -2.90 -10.71 -3.81
N LYS A 50 -2.76 -11.47 -4.90
CA LYS A 50 -3.82 -12.31 -5.44
C LYS A 50 -3.95 -13.62 -4.66
N ASN A 51 -2.86 -14.37 -4.57
CA ASN A 51 -2.86 -15.76 -4.12
C ASN A 51 -2.70 -15.90 -2.60
N TYR A 52 -2.08 -14.93 -1.95
CA TYR A 52 -1.89 -14.94 -0.49
C TYR A 52 -2.88 -14.00 0.22
N ALA A 53 -3.01 -12.75 -0.24
CA ALA A 53 -3.89 -11.77 0.39
C ALA A 53 -5.36 -11.86 -0.05
N GLY A 54 -5.67 -12.59 -1.14
CA GLY A 54 -7.04 -12.83 -1.61
C GLY A 54 -7.64 -11.71 -2.48
N ARG A 55 -6.81 -10.94 -3.20
CA ARG A 55 -7.28 -9.86 -4.09
C ARG A 55 -7.67 -10.39 -5.49
N PRO A 56 -8.62 -9.73 -6.20
CA PRO A 56 -9.38 -8.54 -5.78
C PRO A 56 -10.40 -8.85 -4.70
N THR A 57 -10.45 -8.00 -3.67
CA THR A 57 -11.49 -8.06 -2.64
C THR A 57 -12.83 -7.70 -3.26
N ALA A 58 -13.88 -8.44 -2.93
CA ALA A 58 -15.21 -8.20 -3.46
C ALA A 58 -15.71 -6.77 -3.16
N LEU A 59 -16.53 -6.24 -4.05
CA LEU A 59 -17.21 -4.96 -3.86
C LEU A 59 -18.69 -5.26 -3.65
N THR A 60 -19.17 -5.20 -2.40
CA THR A 60 -20.54 -5.61 -2.04
C THR A 60 -21.51 -4.45 -2.17
N LYS A 61 -22.57 -4.60 -2.98
CA LYS A 61 -23.67 -3.63 -3.06
C LYS A 61 -24.60 -3.80 -1.85
N CYS A 62 -24.79 -2.77 -1.06
CA CYS A 62 -25.62 -2.84 0.14
C CYS A 62 -27.04 -2.34 -0.13
N GLN A 63 -27.90 -3.25 -0.58
CA GLN A 63 -29.27 -2.91 -1.00
C GLN A 63 -30.21 -2.58 0.18
N ASN A 64 -30.07 -3.31 1.29
CA ASN A 64 -31.01 -3.19 2.42
C ASN A 64 -30.90 -1.86 3.15
N ILE A 65 -29.68 -1.36 3.38
CA ILE A 65 -29.44 -0.09 4.09
C ILE A 65 -29.73 1.16 3.23
N THR A 66 -29.76 1.02 1.90
CA THR A 66 -30.14 2.13 1.00
C THR A 66 -31.59 2.05 0.52
N ALA A 67 -32.39 1.12 1.07
CA ALA A 67 -33.78 0.94 0.67
C ALA A 67 -34.58 2.24 0.87
N GLY A 68 -35.36 2.63 -0.14
CA GLY A 68 -36.15 3.87 -0.13
C GLY A 68 -35.39 5.15 -0.44
N THR A 69 -34.08 5.08 -0.73
CA THR A 69 -33.26 6.22 -1.14
C THR A 69 -32.87 6.14 -2.61
N ARG A 70 -32.39 7.25 -3.20
CA ARG A 70 -31.78 7.26 -4.56
C ARG A 70 -30.27 6.97 -4.52
N THR A 71 -29.73 6.65 -3.35
CA THR A 71 -28.30 6.41 -3.14
C THR A 71 -27.97 4.95 -3.42
N THR A 72 -26.89 4.71 -4.17
CA THR A 72 -26.31 3.36 -4.28
C THR A 72 -25.04 3.30 -3.45
N LEU A 73 -25.02 2.42 -2.44
CA LEU A 73 -23.87 2.21 -1.58
C LEU A 73 -23.15 0.91 -1.94
N TYR A 74 -21.83 1.00 -2.09
CA TYR A 74 -20.95 -0.14 -2.23
C TYR A 74 -19.90 -0.15 -1.13
N LEU A 75 -19.58 -1.33 -0.62
CA LEU A 75 -18.49 -1.55 0.34
C LEU A 75 -17.34 -2.27 -0.35
N LYS A 76 -16.15 -1.68 -0.29
CA LYS A 76 -14.90 -2.34 -0.68
C LYS A 76 -14.48 -3.28 0.46
N ARG A 77 -14.54 -4.60 0.22
CA ARG A 77 -14.41 -5.62 1.27
C ARG A 77 -12.98 -5.92 1.67
N GLU A 78 -12.25 -4.90 2.12
CA GLU A 78 -10.90 -5.05 2.67
C GLU A 78 -10.87 -5.92 3.94
N ASP A 79 -12.03 -6.17 4.56
CA ASP A 79 -12.23 -7.13 5.66
C ASP A 79 -12.02 -8.60 5.22
N LEU A 80 -12.11 -8.89 3.92
CA LEU A 80 -11.90 -10.24 3.38
C LEU A 80 -10.43 -10.54 3.05
N LEU A 81 -9.53 -9.58 3.27
CA LEU A 81 -8.10 -9.81 3.14
C LEU A 81 -7.63 -10.80 4.24
N HIS A 82 -6.66 -11.65 3.93
CA HIS A 82 -6.11 -12.59 4.93
C HIS A 82 -5.66 -11.82 6.18
N GLY A 83 -6.24 -12.12 7.35
CA GLY A 83 -6.02 -11.39 8.61
C GLY A 83 -7.03 -10.28 8.96
N GLY A 84 -8.03 -10.00 8.10
CA GLY A 84 -9.21 -9.20 8.45
C GLY A 84 -9.05 -7.68 8.46
N ALA A 85 -7.89 -7.13 8.05
CA ALA A 85 -7.64 -5.70 8.08
C ALA A 85 -6.87 -5.19 6.84
N PRO A 86 -7.12 -3.93 6.39
CA PRO A 86 -6.39 -3.31 5.27
C PRO A 86 -4.87 -3.21 5.48
N GLN A 87 -4.43 -3.27 6.74
CA GLN A 87 -3.05 -3.02 7.17
C GLN A 87 -2.05 -4.05 6.61
N ASN A 88 -2.51 -5.26 6.26
CA ASN A 88 -1.65 -6.31 5.70
C ASN A 88 -1.15 -6.00 4.28
N GLN A 89 -1.75 -5.04 3.56
CA GLN A 89 -1.28 -4.63 2.23
C GLN A 89 0.09 -3.95 2.28
N SER A 90 0.35 -3.13 3.30
CA SER A 90 1.61 -2.42 3.44
C SER A 90 2.75 -3.30 3.95
N GLY A 91 2.44 -4.37 4.69
CA GLY A 91 3.43 -5.26 5.32
C GLY A 91 3.97 -6.39 4.42
N THR A 92 3.32 -6.68 3.29
CA THR A 92 3.70 -7.83 2.44
C THR A 92 4.89 -7.51 1.50
N GLY A 93 5.35 -6.26 1.45
CA GLY A 93 6.49 -5.82 0.62
C GLY A 93 7.87 -5.88 1.29
N SER A 94 7.95 -6.14 2.60
CA SER A 94 9.21 -6.14 3.37
C SER A 94 9.66 -7.55 3.78
N GLY A 95 9.44 -8.55 2.90
CA GLY A 95 9.96 -9.90 3.04
C GLY A 95 11.39 -10.01 2.51
N SER A 96 12.32 -10.35 3.41
CA SER A 96 13.73 -10.63 3.20
C SER A 96 14.03 -11.64 2.08
N ALA A 97 14.89 -11.27 1.14
CA ALA A 97 15.81 -12.21 0.47
C ALA A 97 17.21 -11.97 1.07
N GLY A 98 17.85 -13.05 1.50
CA GLY A 98 19.14 -13.04 2.20
C GLY A 98 20.32 -12.56 1.37
#